data_AF-A0A1T4Z269-F1
#
_entry.id   AF-A0A1T4Z269-F1
#
_cell.length_a   1.000
_cell.length_b   1.000
_cell.length_c   1.000
_cell.angle_alpha   90.00
_cell.angle_beta   90.00
_cell.angle_gamma   90.00
#
_symmetry.space_group_name_H-M   'P 1'
#
loop_
_entity.id
_entity.type
_entity.pdbx_description
1 polymer ?
#
loop_
_entity_poly.entity_id
_entity_poly.type
_entity_poly.pdbx_seq_one_letter_code
_entity_poly.pdbx_strand_id
1 'polypeptide(L)' 'MPRGRPTIRLKLSQEQRGESQRMADARKTPQVEAKRAQAGLLSAEGLDDKEVGRRVGLSNALASG' A
#
# COMPACT_ATOMS: atom_id res chain seq x y z
N MET A 1 -14.14 -12.77 18.22
CA MET A 1 -13.01 -13.19 17.37
C MET A 1 -12.57 -11.98 16.56
N PRO A 2 -11.30 -11.53 16.63
CA PRO A 2 -10.84 -10.46 15.74
C PRO A 2 -10.84 -11.02 14.32
N ARG A 3 -11.76 -10.53 13.47
CA ARG A 3 -11.80 -10.84 12.03
C ARG A 3 -10.73 -10.05 11.27
N GLY A 4 -9.47 -10.17 11.70
CA GLY A 4 -8.33 -9.53 11.05
C GLY A 4 -7.66 -10.50 10.10
N ARG A 5 -7.53 -10.11 8.81
CA ARG A 5 -6.66 -10.82 7.87
C ARG A 5 -5.23 -10.76 8.43
N PRO A 6 -4.48 -11.87 8.49
CA PRO A 6 -3.12 -11.84 9.02
C PRO A 6 -2.28 -10.84 8.23
N THR A 7 -1.64 -9.90 8.93
CA THR A 7 -0.70 -8.93 8.37
C THR A 7 0.57 -9.66 7.96
N ILE A 8 0.59 -10.15 6.72
CA ILE A 8 1.78 -10.76 6.14
C ILE A 8 2.75 -9.63 5.82
N ARG A 9 3.93 -9.63 6.44
CA ARG A 9 5.00 -8.69 6.11
C ARG A 9 5.52 -9.01 4.70
N LEU A 10 5.24 -8.13 3.75
CA LEU A 10 5.78 -8.22 2.40
C LEU A 10 7.29 -7.97 2.43
N LYS A 11 8.08 -8.97 2.04
CA LYS A 11 9.51 -8.78 1.77
C LYS A 11 9.68 -8.54 0.27
N LEU A 12 9.95 -7.30 -0.11
CA LEU A 12 10.29 -6.94 -1.49
C LEU A 12 11.81 -6.98 -1.67
N SER A 13 12.27 -7.56 -2.79
CA SER A 13 13.65 -7.41 -3.24
C SER A 13 13.93 -5.96 -3.66
N GLN A 14 15.20 -5.59 -3.81
CA GLN A 14 15.54 -4.23 -4.26
C GLN A 14 14.97 -3.91 -5.65
N GLU A 15 14.95 -4.90 -6.55
CA GLU A 15 14.37 -4.77 -7.90
C GLU A 15 12.86 -4.53 -7.82
N GLN A 16 12.15 -5.29 -7.00
CA GLN A 16 10.70 -5.15 -6.80
C GLN A 16 10.32 -3.82 -6.16
N ARG A 17 11.16 -3.30 -5.25
CA ARG A 17 11.00 -1.95 -4.69
C ARG A 17 11.19 -0.88 -5.77
N GLY A 18 12.22 -1.03 -6.60
CA GLY A 18 12.49 -0.09 -7.69
C GLY A 18 11.36 -0.03 -8.71
N GLU A 19 10.80 -1.19 -9.09
CA GLU A 19 9.65 -1.27 -9.99
C GLU A 19 8.40 -0.64 -9.37
N SER A 20 8.11 -0.98 -8.11
CA SER A 20 6.95 -0.41 -7.40
C SER A 20 7.07 1.11 -7.23
N GLN A 21 8.27 1.63 -6.97
CA GLN A 21 8.53 3.06 -6.88
C GLN A 21 8.29 3.75 -8.24
N ARG A 22 8.82 3.18 -9.34
CA ARG A 22 8.59 3.70 -10.69
C ARG A 22 7.10 3.73 -11.04
N MET A 23 6.37 2.68 -10.68
CA MET A 23 4.92 2.62 -10.93
C MET A 23 4.15 3.67 -10.12
N ALA A 24 4.52 3.89 -8.86
CA ALA A 24 3.91 4.89 -8.00
C ALA A 24 4.16 6.33 -8.50
N ASP A 25 5.36 6.60 -9.02
CA ASP A 25 5.76 7.94 -9.51
C ASP A 25 5.38 8.22 -10.97
N ALA A 26 5.09 7.18 -11.75
CA ALA A 26 4.81 7.30 -13.17
C ALA A 26 3.47 7.99 -13.44
N ARG A 27 3.53 9.17 -14.07
CA ARG A 27 2.36 9.99 -14.47
C ARG A 27 1.38 9.30 -15.42
N LYS A 28 1.81 8.23 -16.10
CA LYS A 28 0.98 7.45 -17.04
C LYS A 28 0.31 6.25 -16.39
N THR A 29 0.67 5.90 -15.15
CA THR A 29 0.08 4.78 -14.44
C THR A 29 -1.35 5.14 -14.00
N PRO A 30 -2.35 4.30 -14.27
CA PRO A 30 -3.68 4.43 -13.70
C PRO A 30 -3.60 4.63 -12.18
N GLN A 31 -4.35 5.59 -11.63
CA GLN A 31 -4.28 5.93 -10.20
C GLN A 31 -4.46 4.72 -9.28
N VAL A 32 -5.28 3.74 -9.67
CA VAL A 32 -5.52 2.50 -8.92
C VAL A 32 -4.24 1.67 -8.79
N GLU A 33 -3.46 1.57 -9.86
CA GLU A 33 -2.21 0.81 -9.89
C GLU A 33 -1.10 1.54 -9.14
N ALA A 34 -1.00 2.86 -9.29
CA ALA A 34 -0.08 3.70 -8.52
C ALA A 34 -0.33 3.58 -7.01
N LYS A 35 -1.60 3.61 -6.59
CA LYS A 35 -2.00 3.40 -5.19
C LYS A 35 -1.66 1.99 -4.68
N ARG A 36 -1.83 0.95 -5.51
CA ARG A 36 -1.43 -0.42 -5.14
C ARG A 36 0.08 -0.55 -4.96
N ALA A 37 0.85 0.03 -5.87
CA ALA A 37 2.31 0.06 -5.77
C ALA A 37 2.77 0.79 -4.50
N GLN A 38 2.16 1.95 -4.21
CA GLN A 38 2.43 2.71 -2.99
C GLN A 38 2.04 1.92 -1.71
N ALA A 39 0.91 1.22 -1.71
CA ALA A 39 0.51 0.37 -0.60
C ALA A 39 1.51 -0.77 -0.36
N GLY A 40 1.98 -1.43 -1.44
CA GLY A 40 2.98 -2.48 -1.36
C GLY A 40 4.31 -2.02 -0.78
N LEU A 41 4.76 -0.80 -1.14
CA LEU A 41 5.96 -0.18 -0.58
C LEU A 41 5.82 0.06 0.93
N LEU A 42 4.73 0.70 1.36
CA LEU A 42 4.49 1.00 2.77
C LEU A 42 4.31 -0.28 3.61
N SER A 43 3.65 -1.30 3.08
CA SER A 43 3.55 -2.60 3.73
C SER A 43 4.92 -3.29 3.86
N ALA A 44 5.81 -3.11 2.88
CA ALA A 44 7.18 -3.64 2.93
C ALA A 44 8.12 -2.87 3.88
N GLU A 45 7.76 -1.64 4.23
CA GLU A 45 8.37 -0.86 5.32
C GLU A 45 7.84 -1.28 6.71
N GLY A 46 6.85 -2.17 6.76
CA GLY A 46 6.28 -2.70 7.99
C GLY A 46 5.18 -1.84 8.60
N LEU A 47 4.55 -0.96 7.81
CA LEU A 47 3.38 -0.20 8.27
C LEU A 47 2.16 -1.11 8.43
N ASP A 48 1.31 -0.74 9.40
CA ASP A 48 -0.01 -1.36 9.60
C ASP A 48 -1.00 -0.94 8.50
N ASP A 49 -1.94 -1.82 8.17
CA ASP A 49 -2.95 -1.63 7.13
C ASP A 49 -3.74 -0.31 7.27
N LYS A 50 -4.04 0.12 8.51
CA LYS A 50 -4.73 1.40 8.75
C LYS A 50 -3.85 2.59 8.34
N GLU A 51 -2.57 2.53 8.65
CA GLU A 51 -1.61 3.57 8.34
C GLU A 51 -1.30 3.60 6.84
N VAL A 52 -1.19 2.44 6.21
CA VAL A 52 -1.07 2.30 4.74
C VAL A 52 -2.30 2.92 4.06
N GLY A 53 -3.51 2.55 4.48
CA GLY A 53 -4.75 3.09 3.91
C GLY A 53 -4.86 4.61 4.04
N ARG A 54 -4.39 5.17 5.17
CA ARG A 54 -4.34 6.62 5.41
C ARG A 54 -3.39 7.31 4.44
N ARG A 55 -2.18 6.78 4.27
CA ARG A 55 -1.14 7.37 3.41
C ARG A 55 -1.44 7.28 1.91
N VAL A 56 -2.11 6.21 1.49
CA VAL A 56 -2.48 5.98 0.07
C VAL A 56 -3.80 6.69 -0.29
N GLY A 57 -4.47 7.33 0.67
CA GLY A 57 -5.75 8.00 0.46
C GLY A 57 -6.86 7.01 0.09
N LEU A 58 -6.81 5.80 0.65
CA LEU A 58 -7.89 4.81 0.62
C LEU A 58 -8.83 4.95 1.83
N SER A 59 -8.42 5.74 2.83
CA SER A 59 -9.24 6.13 3.97
C SER A 59 -10.33 7.13 3.57
N ASN A 60 -11.41 6.64 2.96
CA ASN A 60 -12.68 7.39 2.87
C ASN A 60 -13.92 6.47 2.83
N ALA A 61 -13.91 5.34 3.57
CA ALA A 61 -15.08 4.46 3.64
C ALA A 61 -15.31 3.70 4.97
N LEU A 62 -14.49 3.85 6.02
CA LEU A 62 -14.69 3.12 7.29
C LEU A 62 -14.47 3.98 8.55
N ALA A 63 -14.54 5.31 8.43
CA ALA A 63 -14.44 6.26 9.55
C ALA A 63 -15.71 7.14 9.69
N SER A 64 -16.86 6.63 9.24
CA SER A 64 -18.17 7.15 9.66
C SER A 64 -18.68 6.21 10.75
N GLY A 65 -18.97 6.78 11.92
CA GLY A 65 -19.43 6.09 13.12
C GLY A 65 -20.82 5.46 13.03
#